data_AF-A0A839UZY8-F1
#
_entry.id   AF-A0A839UZY8-F1
#
_cell.length_a   1.000
_cell.length_b   1.000
_cell.length_c   1.000
_cell.angle_alpha   90.00
_cell.angle_beta   90.00
_cell.angle_gamma   90.00
#
_symmetry.space_group_name_H-M   'P 1'
#
loop_
_entity.id
_entity.type
_entity.pdbx_description
1 polymer ?
#
loop_
_entity_poly.entity_id
_entity_poly.type
_entity_poly.pdbx_seq_one_letter_code
_entity_poly.pdbx_strand_id
1 'polypeptide(L)'
;MVRFYKSHTVFHTSQMDGVPDLPPLAVDEAPWARIEAVDTMLERSGAVIRYGGPAAFYAPASDHIQLPMRGAFHDAYGLASTAAHELLHWSGARHRLARDLSGTFGSASYAFEEMIAELGSCQIGMT
;
A
#
# COMPACT_ATOMS: atom_id res chain seq x y z
N MET A 1 -5.77 15.82 29.29
CA MET A 1 -6.52 15.04 28.27
C MET A 1 -6.35 13.57 28.60
N VAL A 2 -7.42 12.81 28.82
CA VAL A 2 -7.33 11.36 29.06
C VAL A 2 -7.67 10.64 27.75
N ARG A 3 -6.78 9.77 27.27
CA ARG A 3 -7.03 8.89 26.13
C ARG A 3 -7.64 7.60 26.66
N PHE A 4 -8.72 7.11 26.04
CA PHE A 4 -9.31 5.81 26.33
C PHE A 4 -9.57 5.04 25.04
N TYR A 5 -9.58 3.71 25.15
CA TYR A 5 -9.89 2.78 24.07
C TYR A 5 -11.17 2.03 24.41
N LYS A 6 -12.06 1.83 23.43
CA LYS A 6 -13.31 1.09 23.58
C LYS A 6 -13.40 0.02 22.49
N SER A 7 -13.69 -1.21 22.89
CA SER A 7 -13.98 -2.32 21.98
C SER A 7 -15.49 -2.43 21.72
N HIS A 8 -15.84 -3.01 20.58
CA HIS A 8 -17.20 -3.38 20.20
C HIS A 8 -17.19 -4.83 19.69
N THR A 9 -18.24 -5.59 20.01
CA THR A 9 -18.46 -6.92 19.43
C THR A 9 -19.32 -6.77 18.19
N VAL A 10 -18.87 -7.31 17.06
CA VAL A 10 -19.59 -7.34 15.79
C VAL A 10 -19.75 -8.78 15.33
N PHE A 11 -20.78 -9.05 14.53
CA PHE A 11 -21.07 -10.37 13.96
C PHE A 11 -21.17 -10.24 12.44
N HIS A 12 -20.56 -11.20 11.73
CA HIS A 12 -20.77 -11.34 10.29
C HIS A 12 -22.22 -11.78 10.03
N THR A 13 -22.78 -11.40 8.88
CA THR A 13 -24.18 -11.73 8.54
C THR A 13 -24.46 -13.23 8.58
N SER A 14 -23.48 -14.07 8.23
CA SER A 14 -23.56 -15.53 8.33
C SER A 14 -23.69 -16.08 9.75
N GLN A 15 -23.60 -15.24 10.78
CA GLN A 15 -23.70 -15.62 12.19
C GLN A 15 -25.06 -15.21 12.80
N MET A 16 -26.01 -14.72 12.00
CA MET A 16 -27.27 -14.15 12.45
C MET A 16 -28.47 -14.72 11.69
N ASP A 17 -29.54 -15.07 12.41
CA ASP A 17 -30.82 -15.48 11.81
C ASP A 17 -31.70 -14.27 11.50
N GLY A 18 -32.49 -14.32 10.42
CA GLY A 18 -33.49 -13.30 10.08
C GLY A 18 -32.93 -12.00 9.51
N VAL A 19 -31.63 -11.94 9.20
CA VAL A 19 -31.02 -10.82 8.46
C VAL A 19 -31.34 -11.01 6.97
N PRO A 20 -31.95 -10.02 6.29
CA PRO A 20 -32.17 -10.10 4.85
C PRO A 20 -30.83 -10.30 4.12
N ASP A 21 -30.84 -11.11 3.05
CA ASP A 21 -29.68 -11.21 2.18
C ASP A 21 -29.27 -9.80 1.75
N LEU A 22 -28.06 -9.40 2.14
CA LEU A 22 -27.50 -8.18 1.63
C LEU A 22 -27.30 -8.38 0.13
N PRO A 23 -27.64 -7.37 -0.71
CA PRO A 23 -27.21 -7.43 -2.09
C PRO A 23 -25.70 -7.70 -2.08
N PRO A 24 -25.17 -8.50 -3.04
CA PRO A 24 -23.73 -8.59 -3.19
C PRO A 24 -23.19 -7.17 -3.17
N LEU A 25 -22.11 -6.95 -2.40
CA LEU A 25 -21.40 -5.68 -2.46
C LEU A 25 -21.29 -5.34 -3.94
N ALA A 26 -21.90 -4.23 -4.35
CA ALA A 26 -21.69 -3.69 -5.68
C ALA A 26 -20.26 -3.16 -5.72
N VAL A 27 -19.30 -4.07 -5.64
CA VAL A 27 -18.09 -3.95 -6.42
C VAL A 27 -18.58 -4.12 -7.85
N ASP A 28 -19.06 -3.03 -8.42
CA ASP A 28 -18.80 -2.84 -9.84
C ASP A 28 -17.29 -3.02 -9.94
N GLU A 29 -16.84 -4.22 -10.34
CA GLU A 29 -15.46 -4.42 -10.74
C GLU A 29 -15.32 -3.47 -11.92
N ALA A 30 -14.88 -2.23 -11.66
CA ALA A 30 -14.48 -1.36 -12.73
C ALA A 30 -13.44 -2.19 -13.51
N PRO A 31 -13.69 -2.54 -14.79
CA PRO A 31 -12.88 -3.54 -15.52
C PRO A 31 -11.41 -3.13 -15.72
N TRP A 32 -11.07 -1.92 -15.25
CA TRP A 32 -9.81 -1.20 -15.34
C TRP A 32 -9.24 -0.83 -13.94
N ALA A 33 -9.92 -1.19 -12.84
CA ALA A 33 -9.83 -0.41 -11.60
C ALA A 33 -8.47 -0.38 -10.91
N ARG A 34 -7.75 -1.50 -10.81
CA ARG A 34 -6.72 -1.64 -9.77
C ARG A 34 -5.33 -1.18 -10.22
N ILE A 35 -4.88 -1.70 -11.36
CA ILE A 35 -3.58 -1.34 -11.93
C ILE A 35 -3.62 0.13 -12.38
N GLU A 36 -4.68 0.55 -13.06
CA GLU A 36 -4.83 1.96 -13.47
C GLU A 36 -5.03 2.90 -12.26
N ALA A 37 -5.69 2.45 -11.18
CA ALA A 37 -5.72 3.24 -9.95
C ALA A 37 -4.33 3.41 -9.35
N VAL A 38 -3.48 2.39 -9.36
CA VAL A 38 -2.10 2.53 -8.90
C VAL A 38 -1.33 3.52 -9.78
N ASP A 39 -1.42 3.41 -11.10
CA ASP A 39 -0.79 4.38 -12.01
C ASP A 39 -1.30 5.81 -11.73
N THR A 40 -2.61 5.97 -11.53
CA THR A 40 -3.23 7.25 -11.17
C THR A 40 -2.73 7.76 -9.81
N MET A 41 -2.61 6.89 -8.80
CA MET A 41 -2.11 7.23 -7.48
C MET A 41 -0.65 7.68 -7.56
N LEU A 42 0.17 6.96 -8.30
CA LEU A 42 1.57 7.30 -8.55
C LEU A 42 1.69 8.68 -9.21
N GLU A 43 0.95 8.92 -10.30
CA GLU A 43 0.92 10.22 -10.99
C GLU A 43 0.44 11.36 -10.09
N ARG A 44 -0.66 11.15 -9.36
CA ARG A 44 -1.28 12.17 -8.50
C ARG A 44 -0.53 12.41 -7.20
N SER A 45 0.26 11.44 -6.72
CA SER A 45 1.04 11.57 -5.50
C SER A 45 2.13 12.63 -5.60
N GLY A 46 2.64 12.87 -6.82
CA GLY A 46 3.82 13.71 -7.05
C GLY A 46 5.14 13.02 -6.69
N ALA A 47 5.13 11.70 -6.42
CA ALA A 47 6.36 10.95 -6.23
C ALA A 47 7.22 10.97 -7.50
N VAL A 48 8.52 11.19 -7.34
CA VAL A 48 9.47 11.06 -8.45
C VAL A 48 9.74 9.57 -8.67
N ILE A 49 9.36 9.05 -9.83
CA ILE A 49 9.56 7.63 -10.18
C ILE A 49 10.67 7.52 -11.22
N ARG A 50 11.64 6.64 -10.95
CA ARG A 50 12.75 6.33 -11.84
C ARG A 50 12.71 4.86 -12.22
N TYR A 51 13.07 4.57 -13.46
CA TYR A 51 13.17 3.21 -13.98
C TYR A 51 14.62 2.84 -14.29
N GLY A 52 15.03 1.64 -13.92
CA GLY A 52 16.38 1.12 -14.13
C GLY A 52 16.95 0.37 -12.93
N GLY A 53 18.15 -0.19 -13.10
CA GLY A 53 18.79 -0.99 -12.07
C GLY A 53 18.07 -2.32 -11.78
N PRO A 54 18.57 -3.09 -10.80
CA PRO A 54 18.11 -4.45 -10.54
C PRO A 54 17.02 -4.56 -9.46
N ALA A 55 16.68 -3.49 -8.74
CA ALA A 55 15.83 -3.56 -7.56
C ALA A 55 14.83 -2.40 -7.48
N ALA A 56 13.70 -2.65 -6.81
CA ALA A 56 12.73 -1.64 -6.42
C ALA A 56 13.03 -1.15 -5.00
N PHE A 57 12.88 0.15 -4.75
CA PHE A 57 13.00 0.75 -3.42
C PHE A 57 12.56 2.23 -3.43
N TYR A 58 12.03 2.71 -2.31
CA TYR A 58 12.00 4.12 -1.97
C TYR A 58 13.36 4.56 -1.40
N ALA A 59 13.89 5.69 -1.88
CA ALA A 59 15.15 6.27 -1.43
C ALA A 59 14.94 7.57 -0.64
N PRO A 60 14.91 7.54 0.71
CA PRO A 60 14.63 8.73 1.53
C PRO A 60 15.56 9.91 1.28
N ALA A 61 16.85 9.64 1.02
CA ALA A 61 17.87 10.67 0.87
C ALA A 61 17.68 11.57 -0.38
N SER A 62 17.10 11.02 -1.44
CA SER A 62 16.85 11.73 -2.71
C SER A 62 15.38 11.79 -3.07
N ASP A 63 14.54 11.36 -2.15
CA ASP A 63 13.09 11.38 -2.19
C ASP A 63 12.45 10.88 -3.49
N HIS A 64 12.89 9.72 -3.97
CA HIS A 64 12.35 9.10 -5.18
C HIS A 64 12.07 7.62 -4.98
N ILE A 65 11.20 7.08 -5.81
CA ILE A 65 10.95 5.65 -5.96
C ILE A 65 11.78 5.17 -7.15
N GLN A 66 12.62 4.17 -6.92
CA GLN A 66 13.33 3.43 -7.95
C GLN A 66 12.56 2.15 -8.24
N LEU A 67 12.32 1.86 -9.52
CA LEU A 67 11.78 0.60 -10.01
C LEU A 67 12.72 0.01 -11.05
N PRO A 68 12.86 -1.33 -11.14
CA PRO A 68 13.46 -1.99 -12.30
C PRO A 68 12.75 -1.59 -13.60
N MET A 69 13.41 -1.81 -14.74
CA MET A 69 12.74 -1.64 -16.04
C MET A 69 11.47 -2.48 -16.10
N ARG A 70 10.39 -1.95 -16.71
CA ARG A 70 9.07 -2.61 -16.71
C ARG A 70 9.11 -4.07 -17.17
N GLY A 71 9.97 -4.39 -18.14
CA GLY A 71 10.16 -5.77 -18.64
C GLY A 71 10.89 -6.72 -17.69
N ALA A 72 11.37 -6.26 -16.53
CA ALA A 72 11.95 -7.10 -15.48
C ALA A 72 10.89 -7.72 -14.55
N PHE A 73 9.64 -7.25 -14.62
CA PHE A 73 8.52 -7.79 -13.85
C PHE A 73 7.84 -8.91 -14.62
N HIS A 74 7.29 -9.88 -13.89
CA HIS A 74 6.56 -11.01 -14.47
C HIS A 74 5.32 -10.55 -15.24
N ASP A 75 4.58 -9.59 -14.68
CA ASP A 75 3.37 -9.02 -15.26
C ASP A 75 3.11 -7.59 -14.72
N ALA A 76 2.05 -6.96 -15.23
CA ALA A 76 1.64 -5.63 -14.84
C ALA A 76 1.16 -5.55 -13.37
N TYR A 77 0.63 -6.65 -12.83
CA TYR A 77 0.20 -6.69 -11.43
C TYR A 77 1.42 -6.66 -10.50
N GLY A 78 2.46 -7.43 -10.78
CA GLY A 78 3.71 -7.41 -10.02
C GLY A 78 4.38 -6.03 -10.04
N LEU A 79 4.36 -5.34 -11.18
CA LEU A 79 4.81 -3.95 -11.27
C LEU A 79 3.97 -3.02 -10.38
N ALA A 80 2.64 -3.04 -10.54
CA ALA A 80 1.73 -2.17 -9.80
C ALA A 80 1.80 -2.44 -8.29
N SER A 81 1.84 -3.70 -7.88
CA SER A 81 1.97 -4.13 -6.50
C SER A 81 3.26 -3.60 -5.87
N THR A 82 4.39 -3.82 -6.55
CA THR A 82 5.69 -3.31 -6.10
C THR A 82 5.69 -1.78 -6.02
N ALA A 83 5.17 -1.09 -7.04
CA ALA A 83 5.14 0.36 -7.05
C ALA A 83 4.24 0.94 -5.94
N ALA A 84 3.10 0.30 -5.63
CA ALA A 84 2.22 0.68 -4.54
C ALA A 84 2.89 0.49 -3.17
N HIS A 85 3.61 -0.62 -2.98
CA HIS A 85 4.41 -0.87 -1.78
C HIS A 85 5.47 0.23 -1.59
N GLU A 86 6.24 0.57 -2.62
CA GLU A 86 7.24 1.64 -2.52
C GLU A 86 6.62 3.03 -2.35
N LEU A 87 5.43 3.27 -2.89
CA LEU A 87 4.69 4.52 -2.67
C LEU A 87 4.30 4.69 -1.20
N LEU A 88 4.01 3.59 -0.49
CA LEU A 88 3.71 3.64 0.93
C LEU A 88 4.95 3.94 1.75
N HIS A 89 6.11 3.37 1.45
CA HIS A 89 7.37 3.82 2.03
C HIS A 89 7.63 5.30 1.74
N TRP A 90 7.41 5.74 0.50
CA TRP A 90 7.52 7.13 0.11
C TRP A 90 6.65 8.02 1.00
N SER A 91 5.39 7.66 1.27
CA SER A 91 4.53 8.46 2.16
C SER A 91 5.10 8.70 3.57
N GLY A 92 6.05 7.87 4.03
CA GLY A 92 6.67 7.92 5.36
C GLY A 92 7.68 9.04 5.58
N ALA A 93 8.13 9.75 4.53
CA ALA A 93 9.17 10.77 4.68
C ALA A 93 8.84 11.86 5.70
N ARG A 94 9.88 12.49 6.25
CA ARG A 94 9.80 13.51 7.30
C ARG A 94 8.84 14.67 7.00
N HIS A 95 8.70 15.06 5.74
CA HIS A 95 7.83 16.17 5.33
C HIS A 95 6.43 15.72 4.88
N ARG A 96 6.12 14.42 5.02
CA ARG A 96 4.81 13.81 4.77
C ARG A 96 4.27 13.23 6.08
N LEU A 97 4.18 11.91 6.23
CA LEU A 97 3.67 11.28 7.45
C LEU A 97 4.70 11.19 8.58
N ALA A 98 5.97 11.54 8.30
CA ALA A 98 7.04 11.63 9.28
C ALA A 98 7.22 10.37 10.13
N ARG A 99 7.18 9.20 9.49
CA ARG A 99 7.46 7.90 10.11
C ARG A 99 8.97 7.70 10.29
N ASP A 100 9.35 6.77 11.15
CA ASP A 100 10.74 6.40 11.36
C ASP A 100 11.22 5.42 10.28
N LEU A 101 12.01 5.94 9.34
CA LEU A 101 12.63 5.18 8.25
C LEU A 101 14.13 4.92 8.50
N SER A 102 14.62 5.08 9.74
CA SER A 102 16.04 4.92 10.07
C SER A 102 16.47 3.46 10.30
N GLY A 103 15.50 2.54 10.36
CA GLY A 103 15.76 1.12 10.55
C GLY A 103 16.59 0.51 9.41
N THR A 104 17.49 -0.40 9.77
CA THR A 104 18.25 -1.21 8.81
C THR A 104 17.62 -2.58 8.66
N PHE A 105 17.89 -3.26 7.53
CA PHE A 105 17.44 -4.63 7.30
C PHE A 105 17.69 -5.54 8.52
N GLY A 106 16.67 -6.30 8.91
CA GLY A 106 16.68 -7.19 10.08
C GLY A 106 16.41 -6.51 11.44
N SER A 107 16.28 -5.18 11.49
CA SER A 107 15.87 -4.47 12.71
C SER A 107 14.35 -4.49 12.91
N ALA A 108 13.90 -4.32 14.15
CA ALA A 108 12.47 -4.25 14.47
C ALA A 108 11.78 -3.00 13.89
N SER A 109 12.48 -1.86 13.85
CA SER A 109 11.94 -0.63 13.25
C SER A 109 11.78 -0.76 11.74
N TYR A 110 12.75 -1.41 11.07
CA TYR A 110 12.63 -1.75 9.65
C TYR A 110 11.45 -2.69 9.39
N ALA A 111 11.33 -3.79 10.14
CA ALA A 111 10.22 -4.74 9.98
C ALA A 111 8.85 -4.10 10.23
N PHE A 112 8.76 -3.13 11.15
CA PHE A 112 7.53 -2.40 11.41
C PHE A 112 7.13 -1.50 10.23
N GLU A 113 8.08 -0.84 9.59
CA GLU A 113 7.83 -0.03 8.39
C GLU A 113 7.45 -0.90 7.19
N GLU A 114 8.10 -2.04 6.98
CA GLU A 114 7.70 -3.03 5.97
C GLU A 114 6.28 -3.54 6.19
N MET A 115 5.89 -3.80 7.46
CA MET A 115 4.51 -4.17 7.80
C MET A 115 3.51 -3.05 7.47
N ILE A 116 3.86 -1.78 7.68
CA ILE A 116 3.01 -0.65 7.29
C ILE A 116 2.84 -0.60 5.77
N ALA A 117 3.93 -0.74 5.02
CA ALA A 117 3.88 -0.74 3.56
C ALA A 117 3.06 -1.91 3.03
N GLU A 118 3.22 -3.11 3.59
CA GLU A 118 2.50 -4.29 3.15
C GLU A 118 1.01 -4.25 3.51
N LEU A 119 0.65 -3.85 4.74
CA LEU A 119 -0.77 -3.71 5.10
C LEU A 119 -1.46 -2.59 4.31
N GLY A 120 -0.73 -1.53 3.99
CA GLY A 120 -1.26 -0.46 3.15
C GLY A 120 -1.45 -0.92 1.70
N SER A 121 -0.54 -1.74 1.14
CA SER A 121 -0.72 -2.28 -0.21
C SER A 121 -1.92 -3.23 -0.24
N CYS A 122 -2.16 -4.02 0.81
CA CYS A 122 -3.41 -4.78 0.96
C CYS A 122 -4.65 -3.88 0.90
N GLN A 123 -4.63 -2.72 1.57
CA GLN A 123 -5.75 -1.78 1.57
C GLN A 123 -6.00 -1.11 0.21
N ILE A 124 -4.94 -0.89 -0.57
CA ILE A 124 -5.03 -0.45 -1.98
C ILE A 124 -5.53 -1.60 -2.87
N GLY A 125 -5.39 -2.85 -2.41
CA GLY A 125 -5.79 -4.07 -3.12
C GLY A 125 -4.66 -4.67 -3.96
N MET A 126 -3.41 -4.45 -3.57
CA MET A 126 -2.20 -4.78 -4.32
C MET A 126 -1.42 -5.98 -3.77
N THR A 127 -2.04 -6.83 -2.95
CA THR A 127 -1.45 -8.05 -2.36
C THR A 127 -2.42 -9.21 -2.42
#